data_AF-A0A8D9HMY7-F1
#
_entry.id   AF-A0A8D9HMY7-F1
#
_cell.length_a   1.000
_cell.length_b   1.000
_cell.length_c   1.000
_cell.angle_alpha   90.00
_cell.angle_beta   90.00
_cell.angle_gamma   90.00
#
_symmetry.space_group_name_H-M   'P 1'
#
loop_
_entity.id
_entity.type
_entity.pdbx_description
1 polymer ?
#
loop_
_entity_poly.entity_id
_entity_poly.type
_entity_poly.pdbx_seq_one_letter_code
_entity_poly.pdbx_strand_id
1 'polypeptide(L)' 'MWRQCGKCQHMIELSQGCIRIECRCGHEFCYQCGAEAGRCPHGHGPDPRGVRPLPMWLKILYWVIFLGLAILVIWYVK' A
#
# COMPACT_ATOMS: atom_id res chain seq x y z
N MET A 1 24.26 -12.81 1.79
CA MET A 1 24.43 -12.77 0.32
C MET A 1 24.66 -11.32 -0.07
N TRP A 2 25.49 -11.03 -1.07
CA TRP A 2 25.80 -9.66 -1.51
C TRP A 2 25.30 -9.47 -2.94
N ARG A 3 24.79 -8.28 -3.27
CA ARG A 3 24.32 -7.97 -4.63
C ARG A 3 24.83 -6.62 -5.08
N GLN A 4 25.29 -6.57 -6.31
CA GLN A 4 25.76 -5.36 -6.93
C GLN A 4 24.60 -4.59 -7.56
N CYS A 5 24.56 -3.27 -7.38
CA CYS A 5 23.61 -2.43 -8.10
C CYS A 5 24.02 -2.25 -9.57
N GLY A 6 23.06 -2.42 -10.49
CA GLY A 6 23.29 -2.25 -11.94
C GLY A 6 23.68 -0.83 -12.36
N LYS A 7 23.31 0.22 -11.60
CA LYS A 7 23.67 1.61 -11.90
C LYS A 7 24.98 2.07 -11.26
N CYS A 8 25.07 1.94 -9.94
CA CYS A 8 26.17 2.50 -9.14
C CYS A 8 27.35 1.51 -8.97
N GLN A 9 27.19 0.25 -9.42
CA GLN A 9 28.15 -0.85 -9.21
C GLN A 9 28.52 -1.09 -7.72
N HIS A 10 27.78 -0.47 -6.80
CA HIS A 10 27.99 -0.58 -5.37
C HIS A 10 27.49 -1.92 -4.86
N MET A 11 28.25 -2.52 -3.95
CA MET A 11 27.90 -3.76 -3.27
C MET A 11 26.93 -3.46 -2.13
N ILE A 12 25.77 -4.12 -2.16
CA ILE A 12 24.73 -3.95 -1.17
C ILE A 12 24.55 -5.26 -0.41
N GLU A 13 24.72 -5.18 0.91
CA GLU A 13 24.40 -6.25 1.83
C GLU A 13 22.94 -6.10 2.28
N LEU A 14 22.15 -7.15 2.08
CA LEU A 14 20.81 -7.21 2.65
C LEU A 14 20.93 -7.78 4.07
N SER A 15 20.90 -6.92 5.09
CA SER A 15 21.02 -7.36 6.47
C SER A 15 19.76 -8.11 6.92
N GLN A 16 18.58 -7.49 6.84
CA GLN A 16 17.25 -8.11 7.06
C GLN A 16 16.14 -7.24 6.44
N GLY A 17 15.03 -7.84 5.97
CA GLY A 17 13.80 -7.09 5.60
C GLY A 17 13.27 -7.35 4.18
N CYS A 18 12.72 -6.30 3.56
CA CYS A 18 12.10 -6.36 2.24
C CYS A 18 13.14 -6.58 1.14
N ILE A 19 12.81 -7.38 0.12
CA ILE A 19 13.68 -7.56 -1.04
C ILE A 19 13.72 -6.34 -1.97
N ARG A 20 12.93 -5.28 -1.72
CA ARG A 20 13.09 -3.99 -2.39
C ARG A 20 14.18 -3.20 -1.69
N ILE A 21 15.25 -2.88 -2.41
CA ILE A 21 16.37 -2.09 -1.89
C ILE A 21 16.54 -0.80 -2.66
N GLU A 22 17.01 0.23 -1.96
CA GLU A 22 17.42 1.52 -2.53
C GLU A 22 18.96 1.61 -2.48
N CYS A 23 19.64 1.75 -3.63
CA CYS A 23 21.08 2.09 -3.63
C CYS A 23 21.24 3.52 -3.13
N ARG A 24 22.41 3.85 -2.54
CA ARG A 24 22.84 5.22 -2.24
C ARG A 24 22.79 6.18 -3.44
N CYS A 25 22.72 5.67 -4.67
CA CYS A 25 22.50 6.48 -5.87
C CYS A 25 21.03 6.83 -6.14
N GLY A 26 20.10 6.43 -5.27
CA GLY A 26 18.66 6.66 -5.39
C GLY A 26 17.93 5.68 -6.34
N HIS A 27 18.58 4.57 -6.74
CA HIS A 27 17.95 3.56 -7.59
C HIS A 27 17.35 2.44 -6.76
N GLU A 28 16.04 2.24 -6.88
CA GLU A 28 15.32 1.14 -6.24
C GLU A 28 15.20 -0.08 -7.14
N PHE A 29 15.59 -1.25 -6.62
CA PHE A 29 15.53 -2.51 -7.35
C PHE A 29 15.28 -3.72 -6.44
N CYS A 30 14.86 -4.81 -7.06
CA CYS A 30 14.65 -6.11 -6.45
C CYS A 30 15.99 -6.75 -6.12
N TYR A 31 16.28 -6.99 -4.85
CA TYR A 31 17.47 -7.71 -4.39
C TYR A 31 17.50 -9.17 -4.85
N GLN A 32 16.36 -9.77 -5.15
CA GLN A 32 16.28 -11.18 -5.54
C GLN A 32 16.49 -11.39 -7.05
N CYS A 33 16.11 -10.40 -7.85
CA CYS A 33 16.03 -10.52 -9.31
C CYS A 33 16.74 -9.39 -10.08
N GLY A 34 17.09 -8.29 -9.44
CA GLY A 34 17.83 -7.17 -10.04
C GLY A 34 16.97 -6.24 -10.90
N ALA A 35 15.70 -6.58 -11.12
CA ALA A 35 14.74 -5.76 -11.83
C ALA A 35 14.40 -4.49 -11.02
N GLU A 36 14.04 -3.42 -11.71
CA GLU A 36 13.57 -2.20 -11.05
C GLU A 36 12.36 -2.48 -10.15
N ALA A 37 12.24 -1.74 -9.05
CA ALA A 37 11.14 -1.90 -8.10
C ALA A 37 9.80 -1.84 -8.83
N GLY A 38 9.01 -2.92 -8.72
CA GLY A 38 7.67 -3.02 -9.29
C GLY A 38 7.58 -3.64 -10.68
N ARG A 39 8.72 -3.94 -11.34
CA ARG A 39 8.74 -4.64 -12.63
C ARG A 39 8.88 -6.16 -12.55
N CYS A 40 8.71 -6.72 -11.35
CA CYS A 40 8.83 -8.14 -11.11
C CYS A 40 7.89 -8.59 -9.98
N PRO A 41 7.41 -9.85 -10.00
CA PRO A 41 6.48 -10.37 -9.00
C PRO A 41 7.08 -10.45 -7.59
N HIS A 42 8.42 -10.51 -7.50
CA HIS A 42 9.13 -10.45 -6.23
C HIS A 42 9.14 -9.01 -5.67
N GLY A 43 9.03 -8.01 -6.54
CA GLY A 43 9.42 -6.63 -6.24
C GLY A 43 8.29 -5.62 -6.13
N HIS A 44 7.03 -5.98 -5.85
CA HIS A 44 6.06 -5.15 -5.12
C HIS A 44 4.69 -5.83 -4.93
N GLY A 45 4.10 -5.65 -3.74
CA GLY A 45 2.72 -5.15 -3.66
C GLY A 45 2.76 -3.65 -3.27
N PRO A 46 1.68 -2.89 -3.50
CA PRO A 46 1.59 -1.48 -3.10
C PRO A 46 1.74 -1.33 -1.58
N ASP A 47 2.35 -0.23 -1.12
CA ASP A 47 2.51 0.06 0.30
C ASP A 47 1.13 0.20 0.97
N PRO A 48 0.78 -0.60 1.99
CA PRO A 48 -0.49 -0.45 2.71
C PRO A 48 -0.60 0.90 3.44
N ARG A 49 0.52 1.61 3.65
CA ARG A 49 0.52 2.98 4.20
C ARG A 49 -0.09 4.02 3.25
N GLY A 50 -0.36 3.66 1.99
CA GLY A 50 -1.08 4.49 1.02
C GLY A 50 -2.60 4.37 1.07
N VAL A 51 -3.15 3.39 1.80
CA VAL A 51 -4.60 3.24 1.93
C VAL A 51 -5.08 4.17 3.05
N ARG A 52 -5.67 5.31 2.67
CA ARG A 52 -6.44 6.11 3.63
C ARG A 52 -7.69 5.30 4.01
N PRO A 53 -7.85 4.90 5.29
CA PRO A 53 -9.09 4.25 5.71
C PRO A 53 -10.26 5.18 5.41
N LEU A 54 -11.38 4.61 4.97
CA LEU A 54 -12.57 5.43 4.72
C LEU A 54 -12.89 6.27 5.95
N PRO A 55 -13.19 7.56 5.75
CA PRO A 55 -13.44 8.45 6.87
C PRO A 55 -14.61 7.94 7.72
N MET A 56 -14.43 7.95 9.03
CA MET A 56 -15.42 7.46 9.99
C MET A 56 -16.77 8.21 9.88
N TRP A 57 -16.77 9.47 9.41
CA TRP A 57 -17.99 10.25 9.18
C TRP A 57 -18.91 9.66 8.10
N LEU A 58 -18.38 8.94 7.11
CA LEU A 58 -19.21 8.30 6.08
C LEU A 58 -20.07 7.16 6.69
N LYS A 59 -19.51 6.44 7.67
CA LYS A 59 -20.27 5.43 8.43
C LYS A 59 -21.38 6.08 9.25
N ILE A 60 -21.11 7.23 9.88
CA ILE A 60 -22.11 7.97 10.65
C ILE A 60 -23.24 8.46 9.74
N LEU A 61 -22.89 9.04 8.59
CA LEU A 61 -23.87 9.54 7.62
C LEU A 61 -24.79 8.42 7.13
N TYR A 62 -24.24 7.24 6.85
CA TYR A 62 -25.03 6.06 6.46
C TYR A 62 -26.05 5.68 7.54
N TRP A 63 -25.64 5.60 8.81
CA TRP A 63 -26.56 5.26 9.90
C TRP A 63 -27.64 6.33 10.14
N VAL A 64 -27.30 7.61 10.01
CA VAL A 64 -28.27 8.71 10.11
C VAL A 64 -29.30 8.64 8.99
N ILE A 65 -28.86 8.43 7.74
CA ILE A 65 -29.76 8.27 6.59
C ILE A 65 -30.64 7.03 6.79
N PHE A 66 -30.07 5.91 7.22
CA PHE A 66 -30.80 4.67 7.47
C PHE A 66 -31.88 4.84 8.56
N LEU A 67 -31.54 5.45 9.69
CA LEU A 67 -32.49 5.74 10.76
C LEU A 67 -33.59 6.71 10.30
N GLY A 68 -33.22 7.76 9.56
CA GLY A 68 -34.19 8.72 9.00
C GLY A 68 -35.18 8.06 8.05
N LEU A 69 -34.70 7.23 7.12
CA LEU A 69 -35.56 6.47 6.21
C LEU A 69 -36.44 5.47 6.95
N ALA A 70 -35.93 4.78 7.96
CA ALA A 70 -36.71 3.85 8.76
C ALA A 70 -37.85 4.57 9.50
N ILE A 71 -37.56 5.72 10.12
CA ILE A 71 -38.57 6.54 10.80
C ILE A 71 -39.62 7.04 9.79
N LEU A 72 -39.20 7.49 8.61
CA LEU A 72 -40.10 7.96 7.55
C LEU A 72 -41.03 6.85 7.07
N VAL A 73 -40.50 5.64 6.84
CA VAL A 73 -41.30 4.48 6.44
C VAL A 73 -42.30 4.10 7.54
N ILE A 74 -41.87 4.11 8.80
CA ILE A 74 -42.78 3.85 9.93
C ILE A 74 -43.91 4.87 9.95
N TRP A 75 -43.62 6.17 9.76
CA TRP A 75 -44.65 7.21 9.71
C TRP A 75 -45.57 7.09 8.49
N TYR A 76 -45.02 6.68 7.34
CA TYR A 76 -45.79 6.51 6.10
C TYR A 76 -46.77 5.32 6.16
N VAL A 77 -46.40 4.25 6.87
CA VAL A 77 -47.19 3.02 6.97
C VAL A 77 -48.14 3.03 8.19
N LYS A 78 -48.00 4.00 9.11
CA LYS A 78 -48.69 4.06 10.40
C LYS A 78 -49.84 5.06 10.42
#